data_AF-A0A7W0L1S0-F1
#
_entry.id   AF-A0A7W0L1S0-F1
#
_cell.length_a   1.000
_cell.length_b   1.000
_cell.length_c   1.000
_cell.angle_alpha   90.00
_cell.angle_beta   90.00
_cell.angle_gamma   90.00
#
_symmetry.space_group_name_H-M   'P 1'
#
loop_
_entity.id
_entity.type
_entity.pdbx_description
1 polymer ?
#
loop_
_entity_poly.entity_id
_entity_poly.type
_entity_poly.pdbx_seq_one_letter_code
_entity_poly.pdbx_strand_id
1 'polypeptide(L)'
;MNETDRTQMLDVATLAPVGYAGRPDAVRERLEGRTLIVSDPSDICWLTGFGGSLGWVVLTPERLALVTDGRYGERAAADVAAGGIDGDVVVGTTRQQVRDRLVAAARA
;
A
#
# COMPACT_ATOMS: atom_id res chain seq x y z
N MET A 1 35.30 -4.48 -31.73
CA MET A 1 34.43 -4.35 -30.55
C MET A 1 33.09 -4.92 -30.97
N ASN A 2 32.87 -6.21 -30.70
CA ASN A 2 31.73 -6.93 -31.26
C ASN A 2 30.45 -6.61 -30.51
N GLU A 3 29.39 -6.47 -31.29
CA GLU A 3 28.00 -6.15 -30.97
C GLU A 3 27.29 -7.32 -30.26
N THR A 4 27.97 -7.95 -29.30
CA THR A 4 27.47 -9.09 -28.51
C THR A 4 27.12 -8.69 -27.07
N ASP A 5 27.36 -7.43 -26.70
CA ASP A 5 27.12 -6.88 -25.36
C ASP A 5 25.85 -6.00 -25.30
N ARG A 6 24.86 -6.29 -26.15
CA ARG A 6 23.57 -5.59 -26.14
C ARG A 6 22.62 -6.35 -25.22
N THR A 7 22.81 -6.14 -23.91
CA THR A 7 21.84 -6.37 -22.82
C THR A 7 20.98 -7.62 -22.99
N GLN A 8 21.29 -8.70 -22.26
CA GLN A 8 20.30 -9.75 -22.02
C GLN A 8 19.02 -9.11 -21.45
N MET A 9 18.02 -8.95 -22.30
CA MET A 9 16.72 -8.40 -21.96
C MET A 9 16.04 -9.43 -21.05
N LEU A 10 15.87 -9.09 -19.78
CA LEU A 10 15.10 -9.89 -18.84
C LEU A 10 13.69 -10.10 -19.40
N ASP A 11 13.29 -11.36 -19.58
CA ASP A 11 11.91 -11.69 -19.93
C ASP A 11 11.04 -11.51 -18.68
N VAL A 12 10.39 -10.35 -18.59
CA VAL A 12 9.53 -9.96 -17.46
C VAL A 12 8.40 -10.97 -17.24
N ALA A 13 7.95 -11.67 -18.28
CA ALA A 13 6.89 -12.67 -18.16
C ALA A 13 7.30 -13.91 -17.34
N THR A 14 8.60 -14.13 -17.15
CA THR A 14 9.14 -15.25 -16.36
C THR A 14 9.35 -14.91 -14.88
N LEU A 15 9.23 -13.64 -14.51
CA LEU A 15 9.44 -13.21 -13.14
C LEU A 15 8.24 -13.58 -12.26
N ALA A 16 8.53 -13.99 -11.03
CA ALA A 16 7.49 -14.13 -10.03
C ALA A 16 6.77 -12.78 -9.82
N PRO A 17 5.44 -12.78 -9.59
CA PRO A 17 4.73 -11.57 -9.21
C PRO A 17 5.37 -10.90 -7.99
N VAL A 18 5.33 -9.57 -7.95
CA VAL A 18 5.82 -8.82 -6.79
C VAL A 18 5.00 -9.21 -5.56
N GLY A 19 5.67 -9.70 -4.51
CA GLY A 19 5.05 -10.03 -3.23
C GLY A 19 5.02 -8.83 -2.29
N TYR A 20 3.87 -8.57 -1.68
CA TYR A 20 3.64 -7.47 -0.71
C TYR A 20 3.51 -7.95 0.74
N ALA A 21 3.21 -9.24 0.93
CA ALA A 21 3.06 -9.85 2.24
C ALA A 21 4.28 -9.61 3.14
N GLY A 22 4.02 -9.32 4.43
CA GLY A 22 5.05 -9.08 5.44
C GLY A 22 5.74 -7.71 5.40
N ARG A 23 5.56 -6.90 4.34
CA ARG A 23 6.11 -5.53 4.30
C ARG A 23 5.55 -4.64 5.42
N PRO A 24 4.22 -4.61 5.69
CA PRO A 24 3.68 -3.85 6.82
C PRO A 24 4.30 -4.22 8.16
N ASP A 25 4.51 -5.52 8.41
CA ASP A 25 5.10 -6.00 9.67
C ASP A 25 6.57 -5.59 9.80
N ALA A 26 7.34 -5.72 8.73
CA ALA A 26 8.74 -5.31 8.70
C ALA A 26 8.94 -3.79 8.85
N VAL A 27 7.98 -2.99 8.39
CA VAL A 27 7.96 -1.53 8.64
C VAL A 27 7.55 -1.27 10.09
N ARG A 28 6.50 -1.93 10.59
CA ARG A 28 6.01 -1.77 11.96
C ARG A 28 7.09 -2.07 13.00
N GLU A 29 7.87 -3.13 12.80
CA GLU A 29 9.00 -3.48 13.65
C GLU A 29 10.02 -2.33 13.75
N ARG A 30 10.34 -1.67 12.62
CA ARG A 30 11.25 -0.52 12.58
C ARG A 30 10.68 0.75 13.20
N LEU A 31 9.36 0.87 13.29
CA LEU A 31 8.71 2.02 13.89
C LEU A 31 8.73 1.96 15.42
N GLU A 32 9.05 0.82 16.04
CA GLU A 32 9.20 0.70 17.50
C GLU A 32 7.96 1.22 18.26
N GLY A 33 6.76 0.86 17.79
CA GLY A 33 5.49 1.26 18.40
C GLY A 33 4.98 2.66 18.01
N ARG A 34 5.66 3.36 17.08
CA ARG A 34 5.16 4.63 16.52
C ARG A 34 4.16 4.38 15.40
N THR A 35 3.21 5.30 15.25
CA THR A 35 2.28 5.33 14.11
C THR A 35 2.90 6.04 12.91
N LEU A 36 2.77 5.45 11.73
CA LEU A 36 3.16 6.02 10.45
C LEU A 36 1.93 6.32 9.60
N ILE A 37 1.91 7.50 8.97
CA ILE A 37 0.95 7.84 7.92
C ILE A 37 1.72 8.00 6.62
N VAL A 38 1.35 7.23 5.60
CA VAL A 38 1.93 7.26 4.26
C VAL A 38 0.94 7.93 3.32
N SER A 39 1.40 8.92 2.55
CA SER A 39 0.57 9.67 1.60
C SER A 39 1.12 9.67 0.17
N ASP A 40 2.36 9.23 -0.05
CA ASP A 40 2.91 9.11 -1.40
C ASP A 40 2.33 7.86 -2.09
N PRO A 41 1.76 7.97 -3.31
CA PRO A 41 1.19 6.82 -4.01
C PRO A 41 2.18 5.68 -4.27
N SER A 42 3.47 5.99 -4.48
CA SER A 42 4.50 4.98 -4.75
C SER A 42 4.81 4.19 -3.49
N ASP A 43 4.91 4.87 -2.34
CA ASP A 43 5.12 4.22 -1.05
C ASP A 43 3.90 3.41 -0.62
N ILE A 44 2.69 3.90 -0.90
CA ILE A 44 1.44 3.16 -0.68
C ILE A 44 1.44 1.89 -1.53
N CYS A 45 1.71 1.98 -2.83
CA CYS A 45 1.78 0.83 -3.71
C CYS A 45 2.87 -0.16 -3.29
N TRP A 46 4.04 0.33 -2.89
CA TRP A 46 5.09 -0.54 -2.35
C TRP A 46 4.63 -1.24 -1.07
N LEU A 47 3.93 -0.56 -0.17
CA LEU A 47 3.52 -1.13 1.10
C LEU A 47 2.34 -2.10 0.96
N THR A 48 1.39 -1.82 0.06
CA THR A 48 0.09 -2.52 0.03
C THR A 48 -0.27 -3.19 -1.29
N GLY A 49 0.44 -2.89 -2.38
CA GLY A 49 0.04 -3.28 -3.74
C GLY A 49 -1.07 -2.43 -4.34
N PHE A 50 -1.67 -1.50 -3.58
CA PHE A 50 -2.70 -0.60 -4.09
C PHE A 50 -2.10 0.48 -4.99
N GLY A 51 -2.45 0.44 -6.28
CA GLY A 51 -1.94 1.35 -7.31
C GLY A 51 -2.81 2.57 -7.61
N GLY A 52 -3.81 2.88 -6.76
CA GLY A 52 -4.70 4.02 -7.00
C GLY A 52 -4.02 5.38 -6.78
N SER A 53 -4.52 6.41 -7.47
CA SER A 53 -3.93 7.76 -7.40
C SER A 53 -4.35 8.58 -6.18
N LEU A 54 -5.25 8.05 -5.35
CA LEU A 54 -5.66 8.69 -4.10
C LEU A 54 -5.77 7.65 -2.98
N GLY A 55 -5.00 7.86 -1.93
CA GLY A 55 -5.09 7.07 -0.71
C GLY A 55 -4.13 7.55 0.35
N TRP A 56 -4.34 7.05 1.56
CA TRP A 56 -3.43 7.15 2.68
C TRP A 56 -3.37 5.79 3.37
N VAL A 57 -2.19 5.40 3.84
CA VAL A 57 -2.05 4.24 4.72
C VAL A 57 -1.72 4.73 6.11
N VAL A 58 -2.47 4.26 7.10
CA VAL A 58 -2.14 4.39 8.51
C VAL A 58 -1.64 3.04 8.98
N LEU A 59 -0.41 3.01 9.49
CA LEU A 59 0.19 1.85 10.12
C LEU A 59 0.39 2.16 11.60
N THR A 60 -0.40 1.49 12.45
CA THR A 60 -0.28 1.56 13.91
C THR A 60 0.45 0.30 14.41
N PRO A 61 0.79 0.22 15.70
CA PRO A 61 1.36 -1.00 16.27
C PRO A 61 0.43 -2.22 16.19
N GLU A 62 -0.87 -2.03 15.99
CA GLU A 62 -1.87 -3.10 16.03
C GLU A 62 -2.47 -3.41 14.65
N ARG A 63 -2.56 -2.44 13.73
CA ARG A 63 -3.24 -2.64 12.45
C ARG A 63 -2.71 -1.77 11.32
N LEU A 64 -3.15 -2.10 10.11
CA LEU A 64 -3.00 -1.27 8.92
C LEU A 64 -4.39 -0.86 8.44
N ALA A 65 -4.56 0.42 8.10
CA ALA A 65 -5.78 0.92 7.46
C ALA A 65 -5.42 1.73 6.20
N LEU A 66 -6.02 1.38 5.07
CA LEU A 66 -5.94 2.13 3.82
C LEU A 66 -7.21 2.97 3.66
N VAL A 67 -7.04 4.29 3.73
CA VAL A 67 -8.13 5.26 3.56
C VAL A 67 -8.12 5.78 2.14
N THR A 68 -9.24 5.67 1.42
CA THR A 68 -9.40 6.17 0.05
C THR A 68 -10.81 6.73 -0.18
N ASP A 69 -11.12 7.10 -1.43
CA ASP A 69 -12.45 7.55 -1.82
C ASP A 69 -13.28 6.49 -2.58
N GLY A 70 -14.53 6.86 -2.88
CA GLY A 70 -15.50 5.95 -3.51
C GLY A 70 -15.09 5.40 -4.87
N ARG A 71 -14.11 6.00 -5.56
CA ARG A 71 -13.62 5.50 -6.86
C ARG A 71 -12.79 4.24 -6.72
N TYR A 72 -12.15 4.05 -5.56
CA TYR A 72 -11.14 3.02 -5.36
C TYR A 72 -11.50 1.97 -4.31
N GLY A 73 -12.58 2.13 -3.54
CA GLY A 73 -12.90 1.26 -2.40
C GLY A 73 -12.83 -0.24 -2.69
N GLU A 74 -13.57 -0.72 -3.69
CA GLU A 74 -13.57 -2.15 -4.06
C GLU A 74 -12.21 -2.61 -4.58
N ARG A 75 -11.56 -1.79 -5.40
CA ARG A 75 -10.24 -2.09 -5.95
C ARG A 75 -9.18 -2.18 -4.86
N ALA A 76 -9.19 -1.24 -3.93
CA ALA A 76 -8.25 -1.21 -2.81
C ALA A 76 -8.42 -2.44 -1.90
N ALA A 77 -9.66 -2.85 -1.62
CA ALA A 77 -9.93 -4.07 -0.87
C ALA A 77 -9.38 -5.31 -1.59
N ALA A 78 -9.58 -5.40 -2.91
CA ALA A 78 -9.05 -6.49 -3.71
C ALA A 78 -7.52 -6.50 -3.76
N ASP A 79 -6.87 -5.33 -3.90
CA ASP A 79 -5.41 -5.21 -3.94
C ASP A 79 -4.75 -5.58 -2.61
N VAL A 80 -5.30 -5.10 -1.48
CA VAL A 80 -4.81 -5.43 -0.13
C VAL A 80 -4.93 -6.94 0.14
N ALA A 81 -6.08 -7.53 -0.21
CA ALA A 81 -6.29 -8.98 -0.08
C ALA A 81 -5.35 -9.79 -0.97
N ALA A 82 -5.17 -9.39 -2.24
CA ALA A 82 -4.24 -10.04 -3.17
C ALA A 82 -2.78 -9.89 -2.72
N GLY A 83 -2.45 -8.81 -2.02
CA GLY A 83 -1.15 -8.60 -1.40
C GLY A 83 -0.87 -9.50 -0.20
N GLY A 84 -1.87 -10.24 0.30
CA GLY A 84 -1.75 -11.07 1.51
C GLY A 84 -1.55 -10.23 2.78
N ILE A 85 -2.16 -9.03 2.81
CA ILE A 85 -2.01 -8.09 3.91
C ILE A 85 -3.25 -8.12 4.79
N ASP A 86 -3.03 -8.24 6.09
CA ASP A 86 -4.07 -8.01 7.10
C ASP A 86 -4.21 -6.50 7.34
N GLY A 87 -5.29 -5.92 6.80
CA GLY A 87 -5.55 -4.49 6.90
C GLY A 87 -6.93 -4.09 6.39
N ASP A 88 -7.46 -3.01 6.98
CA ASP A 88 -8.79 -2.50 6.68
C ASP A 88 -8.76 -1.52 5.50
N VAL A 89 -9.81 -1.52 4.67
CA VAL A 89 -10.04 -0.48 3.66
C VAL A 89 -11.21 0.41 4.09
N VAL A 90 -10.94 1.70 4.22
CA VAL A 90 -11.88 2.69 4.75
C VAL A 90 -12.17 3.74 3.68
N VAL A 91 -13.43 3.86 3.26
CA VAL A 91 -13.82 4.67 2.10
C VAL A 91 -14.56 5.93 2.54
N GLY A 92 -14.15 7.11 2.06
CA GLY A 92 -14.91 8.36 2.19
C GLY A 92 -15.33 9.01 0.88
N THR A 93 -16.58 9.46 0.79
CA THR A 93 -17.14 10.04 -0.44
C THR A 93 -16.99 11.56 -0.50
N THR A 94 -16.54 12.19 0.59
CA THR A 94 -16.19 13.61 0.65
C THR A 94 -14.81 13.82 1.25
N ARG A 95 -14.17 14.95 0.96
CA ARG A 95 -12.86 15.31 1.55
C ARG A 95 -12.90 15.32 3.07
N GLN A 96 -13.97 15.85 3.66
CA GLN A 96 -14.14 15.87 5.11
C GLN A 96 -14.22 14.45 5.67
N GLN A 97 -15.02 13.58 5.06
CA GLN A 97 -15.13 12.19 5.47
C GLN A 97 -13.79 11.43 5.38
N VAL A 98 -13.05 11.62 4.29
CA VAL A 98 -11.71 11.01 4.11
C VAL A 98 -10.77 11.49 5.22
N ARG A 99 -10.72 12.80 5.48
CA ARG A 99 -9.90 13.38 6.54
C ARG A 99 -10.29 12.82 7.92
N ASP A 100 -11.58 12.80 8.24
CA ASP A 100 -12.05 12.37 9.56
C ASP A 100 -11.77 10.88 9.78
N ARG A 101 -11.90 10.05 8.74
CA ARG A 101 -11.52 8.62 8.75
C ARG A 101 -10.01 8.42 8.91
N LEU A 102 -9.20 9.22 8.23
CA LEU A 102 -7.74 9.20 8.38
C LEU A 102 -7.32 9.51 9.82
N VAL A 103 -7.90 10.56 10.41
CA VAL A 103 -7.63 10.94 11.81
C VAL A 103 -8.10 9.86 12.78
N ALA A 104 -9.28 9.27 12.56
CA ALA A 104 -9.77 8.17 13.39
C ALA A 104 -8.84 6.96 13.33
N ALA A 105 -8.40 6.58 12.14
CA ALA A 105 -7.48 5.45 11.94
C ALA A 105 -6.12 5.68 12.62
N ALA A 106 -5.63 6.91 12.71
CA ALA A 106 -4.34 7.24 13.33
C ALA A 106 -4.36 7.32 14.87
N ARG A 107 -5.54 7.30 15.50
CA ARG A 107 -5.70 7.45 16.96
C ARG A 107 -5.91 6.16 17.72
N ALA A 108 -6.39 5.13 17.04
CA ALA A 108 -6.63 3.83 17.65
C ALA A 108 -5.40 2.93 17.49
#